data_AF-A0A9D2RHR3-F1
#
_entry.id   AF-A0A9D2RHR3-F1
#
_cell.length_a   1.000
_cell.length_b   1.000
_cell.length_c   1.000
_cell.angle_alpha   90.00
_cell.angle_beta   90.00
_cell.angle_gamma   90.00
#
_symmetry.space_group_name_H-M   'P 1'
#
loop_
_entity.id
_entity.type
_entity.pdbx_description
1 polymer ?
#
loop_
_entity_poly.entity_id
_entity_poly.type
_entity_poly.pdbx_seq_one_letter_code
_entity_poly.pdbx_strand_id
1 'polypeptide(L)'
;MANSTSITYRLKRKILTFTNKISRRLSKPDRKFTADMVYGILASRSCLLTDISDQLHETAQKANTVKRLSNHLSEGTPASAAASYLHTIKRLVPSEPVVLIDESDIVKP
;
A
#
# COMPACT_ATOMS: atom_id res chain seq x y z
N MET A 1 -28.95 -7.54 1.19
CA MET A 1 -27.52 -7.96 1.25
C MET A 1 -26.66 -7.52 0.05
N ALA A 2 -27.21 -6.93 -1.02
CA ALA A 2 -26.44 -6.53 -2.22
C ALA A 2 -25.50 -5.32 -2.03
N ASN A 3 -25.76 -4.46 -1.04
CA ASN A 3 -25.05 -3.19 -0.90
C ASN A 3 -23.64 -3.32 -0.28
N SER A 4 -23.44 -4.27 0.65
CA SER A 4 -22.16 -4.46 1.34
C SER A 4 -21.07 -4.99 0.39
N THR A 5 -21.40 -6.02 -0.41
CA THR A 5 -20.49 -6.59 -1.41
C THR A 5 -20.06 -5.52 -2.43
N SER A 6 -20.99 -4.69 -2.90
CA SER A 6 -20.71 -3.57 -3.80
C SER A 6 -19.74 -2.55 -3.19
N ILE A 7 -19.90 -2.20 -1.91
CA ILE A 7 -19.01 -1.27 -1.21
C ILE A 7 -17.59 -1.84 -1.10
N THR A 8 -17.44 -3.12 -0.74
CA THR A 8 -16.13 -3.78 -0.64
C THR A 8 -15.40 -3.82 -1.99
N TYR A 9 -16.10 -4.19 -3.07
CA TYR A 9 -15.53 -4.17 -4.43
C TYR A 9 -15.14 -2.75 -4.87
N ARG A 10 -15.97 -1.75 -4.56
CA ARG A 10 -15.65 -0.33 -4.85
C ARG A 10 -14.43 0.14 -4.08
N LEU A 11 -14.29 -0.24 -2.82
CA LEU A 11 -13.13 0.13 -2.00
C LEU A 11 -11.85 -0.52 -2.52
N LYS A 12 -11.89 -1.83 -2.80
CA LYS A 12 -10.76 -2.54 -3.42
C LYS A 12 -10.33 -1.86 -4.73
N ARG A 13 -11.28 -1.52 -5.60
CA ARG A 13 -10.99 -0.79 -6.84
C ARG A 13 -10.34 0.58 -6.57
N LYS A 14 -10.85 1.35 -5.61
CA LYS A 14 -10.25 2.66 -5.26
C LYS A 14 -8.80 2.52 -4.78
N ILE A 15 -8.53 1.52 -3.92
CA ILE A 15 -7.17 1.23 -3.44
C ILE A 15 -6.25 0.86 -4.61
N LEU A 16 -6.68 -0.05 -5.48
CA LEU A 16 -5.90 -0.46 -6.65
C LEU A 16 -5.68 0.68 -7.65
N THR A 17 -6.68 1.53 -7.86
CA THR A 17 -6.55 2.73 -8.72
C THR A 17 -5.54 3.70 -8.13
N PHE A 18 -5.60 3.96 -6.83
CA PHE A 18 -4.66 4.87 -6.16
C PHE A 18 -3.22 4.34 -6.18
N THR A 19 -3.02 3.08 -5.80
CA THR A 19 -1.71 2.43 -5.81
C THR A 19 -1.11 2.39 -7.21
N ASN A 20 -1.90 2.07 -8.24
CA ASN A 20 -1.44 2.16 -9.63
C ASN A 20 -1.06 3.59 -10.04
N LYS A 21 -1.82 4.61 -9.60
CA LYS A 21 -1.51 6.02 -9.92
C LYS A 21 -0.12 6.41 -9.42
N ILE A 22 0.23 6.02 -8.20
CA ILE A 22 1.53 6.36 -7.59
C ILE A 22 2.68 5.44 -8.02
N SER A 23 2.40 4.24 -8.54
CA SER A 23 3.43 3.25 -8.91
C SER A 23 3.53 2.95 -10.42
N ARG A 24 2.73 3.59 -11.29
CA ARG A 24 2.69 3.29 -12.74
C ARG A 24 4.04 3.39 -13.47
N ARG A 25 4.98 4.18 -12.97
CA ARG A 25 6.33 4.37 -13.56
C ARG A 25 7.39 3.46 -12.93
N LEU A 26 7.03 2.67 -11.92
CA LEU A 26 7.93 1.74 -11.25
C LEU A 26 8.00 0.41 -11.98
N SER A 27 8.95 -0.43 -11.58
CA SER A 27 9.06 -1.78 -12.10
C SER A 27 7.79 -2.60 -11.81
N LYS A 28 7.56 -3.67 -12.58
CA LYS A 28 6.43 -4.58 -12.31
C LYS A 28 6.46 -5.14 -10.88
N PRO A 29 7.62 -5.58 -10.34
CA PRO A 29 7.75 -5.96 -8.93
C PRO A 29 7.31 -4.87 -7.96
N ASP A 30 7.84 -3.64 -8.07
CA ASP A 30 7.53 -2.55 -7.12
C ASP A 30 6.06 -2.15 -7.17
N ARG A 31 5.48 -2.14 -8.38
CA ARG A 31 4.06 -1.84 -8.57
C ARG A 31 3.18 -2.89 -7.90
N LYS A 32 3.50 -4.18 -8.07
CA LYS A 32 2.79 -5.27 -7.39
C LYS A 32 2.96 -5.17 -5.88
N PHE A 33 4.18 -4.97 -5.41
CA PHE A 33 4.49 -4.83 -4.00
C PHE A 33 3.71 -3.67 -3.36
N THR A 34 3.70 -2.49 -3.99
CA THR A 34 2.93 -1.32 -3.53
C THR A 34 1.43 -1.64 -3.43
N ALA A 35 0.86 -2.28 -4.45
CA ALA A 35 -0.56 -2.65 -4.45
C ALA A 35 -0.88 -3.67 -3.36
N ASP A 36 -0.07 -4.74 -3.25
CA ASP A 36 -0.22 -5.81 -2.27
C ASP A 36 -0.12 -5.24 -0.85
N MET A 37 0.90 -4.45 -0.53
CA MET A 37 1.11 -3.92 0.82
C MET A 37 -0.03 -2.98 1.26
N VAL A 38 -0.40 -2.01 0.41
CA VAL A 38 -1.45 -1.05 0.77
C VAL A 38 -2.81 -1.74 0.90
N TYR A 39 -3.15 -2.63 -0.05
CA TYR A 39 -4.40 -3.39 0.06
C TYR A 39 -4.41 -4.32 1.27
N GLY A 40 -3.31 -5.05 1.49
CA GLY A 40 -3.17 -6.00 2.58
C GLY A 40 -3.26 -5.35 3.95
N ILE A 41 -2.60 -4.20 4.17
CA ILE A 41 -2.70 -3.44 5.42
C ILE A 41 -4.13 -2.98 5.66
N LEU A 42 -4.79 -2.40 4.65
CA LEU A 42 -6.15 -1.89 4.79
C LEU A 42 -7.18 -3.02 5.00
N ALA A 43 -6.98 -4.17 4.35
CA ALA A 43 -7.87 -5.32 4.47
C ALA A 43 -7.69 -6.07 5.80
N SER A 44 -6.44 -6.26 6.24
CA SER A 44 -6.13 -6.97 7.48
C SER A 44 -6.26 -6.10 8.73
N ARG A 45 -6.17 -4.77 8.57
CA ARG A 45 -6.01 -3.80 9.67
C ARG A 45 -4.79 -4.12 10.55
N SER A 46 -3.75 -4.68 9.93
CA SER A 46 -2.54 -5.15 10.58
C SER A 46 -1.31 -4.81 9.74
N CYS A 47 -0.18 -4.62 10.39
CA CYS A 47 1.13 -4.49 9.74
C CYS A 47 1.90 -5.81 9.74
N LEU A 48 1.35 -6.88 10.33
CA LEU A 48 1.97 -8.20 10.31
C LEU A 48 1.89 -8.80 8.90
N LEU A 49 3.04 -9.20 8.34
CA LEU A 49 3.10 -9.78 7.00
C LEU A 49 2.28 -11.07 6.86
N THR A 50 2.11 -11.82 7.96
CA THR A 50 1.25 -13.00 7.99
C THR A 50 -0.21 -12.65 7.73
N ASP A 51 -0.73 -11.62 8.37
CA ASP A 51 -2.12 -11.20 8.28
C ASP A 51 -2.38 -10.54 6.92
N ILE A 52 -1.42 -9.73 6.46
CA ILE A 52 -1.42 -9.16 5.12
C ILE A 52 -1.50 -10.27 4.08
N SER A 53 -0.66 -11.31 4.19
CA SER A 53 -0.61 -12.42 3.24
C SER A 53 -1.94 -13.19 3.17
N ASP A 54 -2.65 -13.34 4.30
CA ASP A 54 -3.97 -13.99 4.31
C ASP A 54 -5.01 -13.21 3.49
N GLN A 55 -4.91 -11.88 3.45
CA GLN A 55 -5.85 -11.01 2.72
C GLN A 55 -5.52 -10.88 1.22
N LEU A 56 -4.30 -11.23 0.80
CA LEU A 56 -3.92 -11.17 -0.63
C LEU A 56 -4.55 -12.28 -1.45
N HIS A 57 -4.92 -13.40 -0.80
CA HIS A 57 -5.48 -14.59 -1.46
C HIS A 57 -4.65 -15.06 -2.66
N GLU A 58 -3.32 -15.04 -2.52
CA GLU A 58 -2.42 -15.56 -3.55
C GLU A 58 -2.52 -17.10 -3.61
N THR A 59 -2.33 -17.68 -4.79
CA THR A 59 -2.30 -19.14 -4.97
C THR A 59 -1.02 -19.77 -4.41
N ALA A 60 0.03 -18.97 -4.22
CA ALA A 60 1.27 -19.40 -3.60
C ALA A 60 1.07 -19.75 -2.12
N GLN A 61 1.90 -20.64 -1.59
CA GLN A 61 1.90 -20.92 -0.15
C GLN A 61 2.18 -19.63 0.64
N LYS A 62 1.44 -19.43 1.73
CA LYS A 62 1.53 -18.23 2.59
C LYS A 62 2.98 -17.87 2.96
N ALA A 63 3.80 -18.86 3.32
CA ALA A 63 5.20 -18.67 3.67
C ALA A 63 6.01 -18.01 2.53
N ASN A 64 5.71 -18.34 1.28
CA ASN A 64 6.37 -17.76 0.11
C ASN A 64 5.93 -16.30 -0.11
N THR A 65 4.65 -15.99 0.10
CA THR A 65 4.15 -14.60 0.04
C THR A 65 4.78 -13.75 1.14
N VAL A 66 4.81 -14.25 2.39
CA VAL A 66 5.49 -13.57 3.51
C VAL A 66 6.96 -13.32 3.17
N LYS A 67 7.68 -14.35 2.70
CA LYS A 67 9.10 -14.22 2.30
C LYS A 67 9.30 -13.19 1.20
N ARG A 68 8.47 -13.20 0.16
CA ARG A 68 8.52 -12.23 -0.95
C ARG A 68 8.31 -10.80 -0.45
N LEU A 69 7.29 -10.55 0.38
CA LEU A 69 7.00 -9.23 0.93
C LEU A 69 8.12 -8.75 1.85
N SER A 70 8.63 -9.64 2.71
CA SER A 70 9.73 -9.35 3.63
C SER A 70 11.02 -8.99 2.89
N ASN A 71 11.38 -9.76 1.85
CA ASN A 71 12.58 -9.48 1.06
C ASN A 71 12.47 -8.12 0.37
N HIS A 72 11.33 -7.81 -0.24
CA HIS A 72 11.14 -6.53 -0.90
C HIS A 72 11.14 -5.36 0.10
N LEU A 73 10.61 -5.54 1.32
CA LEU A 73 10.72 -4.54 2.39
C LEU A 73 12.17 -4.28 2.80
N SER A 74 13.01 -5.31 2.81
CA SER A 74 14.42 -5.17 3.20
C SER A 74 15.25 -4.34 2.22
N GLU A 75 14.79 -4.19 0.98
CA GLU A 75 15.40 -3.33 -0.04
C GLU A 75 15.10 -1.84 0.20
N GLY A 76 14.16 -1.52 1.09
CA GLY A 76 13.72 -0.16 1.38
C GLY A 76 12.77 0.42 0.33
N THR A 77 12.50 1.72 0.42
CA THR A 77 11.65 2.41 -0.56
C THR A 77 12.52 3.00 -1.68
N PRO A 78 12.33 2.61 -2.95
CA PRO A 78 13.07 3.21 -4.05
C PRO A 78 12.84 4.72 -4.13
N ALA A 79 13.88 5.50 -4.41
CA ALA A 79 13.78 6.96 -4.56
C ALA A 79 12.75 7.36 -5.64
N SER A 80 12.65 6.57 -6.71
CA SER A 80 11.64 6.73 -7.76
C SER A 80 10.20 6.56 -7.26
N ALA A 81 9.98 5.64 -6.31
CA ALA A 81 8.68 5.43 -5.68
C ALA A 81 8.28 6.65 -4.82
N ALA A 82 9.20 7.12 -3.98
CA ALA A 82 9.00 8.31 -3.16
C ALA A 82 8.72 9.57 -4.03
N ALA A 83 9.49 9.78 -5.09
CA ALA A 83 9.30 10.88 -6.02
C ALA A 83 7.95 10.79 -6.75
N SER A 84 7.54 9.60 -7.20
CA SER A 84 6.28 9.37 -7.88
C SER A 84 5.07 9.60 -6.97
N TYR A 85 5.16 9.17 -5.70
CA TYR A 85 4.17 9.48 -4.67
C TYR A 85 4.07 11.00 -4.45
N LEU A 86 5.20 11.67 -4.20
CA LEU A 86 5.24 13.11 -3.95
C LEU A 86 4.64 13.91 -5.10
N HIS A 87 4.99 13.57 -6.36
CA HIS A 87 4.41 14.20 -7.54
C HIS A 87 2.89 14.05 -7.59
N THR A 88 2.36 12.90 -7.17
CA THR A 88 0.92 12.65 -7.14
C THR A 88 0.22 13.47 -6.05
N ILE A 89 0.80 13.52 -4.85
CA ILE A 89 0.21 14.23 -3.70
C ILE A 89 0.26 15.75 -3.88
N LYS A 90 1.36 16.31 -4.42
CA LYS A 90 1.47 17.75 -4.69
C LYS A 90 0.31 18.31 -5.52
N ARG A 91 -0.28 17.50 -6.40
CA ARG A 91 -1.44 17.89 -7.23
C ARG A 91 -2.78 17.85 -6.49
N LEU A 92 -2.83 17.25 -5.31
CA LEU A 92 -4.01 17.14 -4.46
C LEU A 92 -4.02 18.19 -3.35
N VAL A 93 -2.88 18.84 -3.11
CA VAL A 93 -2.69 19.84 -2.06
C VAL A 93 -3.07 21.23 -2.61
N PRO A 94 -3.86 22.04 -1.87
CA PRO A 94 -4.22 23.40 -2.27
C PRO A 94 -3.01 24.35 -2.30
N SER A 95 -3.16 25.54 -2.89
CA SER A 95 -2.10 26.56 -2.96
C SER A 95 -1.65 27.04 -1.59
N GLU A 96 -2.57 27.11 -0.63
CA GLU A 96 -2.32 27.50 0.76
C GLU A 96 -2.65 26.31 1.68
N PRO A 97 -1.72 25.36 1.84
CA PRO A 97 -1.96 24.17 2.65
C PRO A 97 -1.77 24.46 4.14
N VAL A 98 -2.66 23.89 4.96
CA VAL A 98 -2.43 23.77 6.40
C VAL A 98 -1.55 22.54 6.64
N VAL A 99 -0.41 22.75 7.29
CA VAL A 99 0.53 21.67 7.65
C VAL A 99 0.33 21.31 9.11
N LEU A 100 -0.14 20.09 9.37
CA LEU A 100 -0.23 19.53 10.71
C LEU A 100 1.07 18.76 11.01
N ILE A 101 1.76 19.14 12.07
CA ILE A 101 2.99 18.48 12.54
C ILE A 101 2.62 17.73 13.82
N ASP A 102 2.88 16.43 13.82
CA ASP A 102 2.76 15.56 14.98
C ASP A 102 4.18 15.23 15.46
N GLU A 103 4.42 15.43 16.76
CA GLU A 103 5.72 15.15 17.40
C GLU A 103 5.77 13.74 18.02
N SER A 104 4.77 12.91 17.75
CA SER A 104 4.74 11.52 18.18
C SER A 104 5.94 10.75 17.61
N ASP A 105 6.62 10.00 18.47
CA ASP A 105 7.77 9.17 18.09
C ASP A 105 7.35 7.72 17.77
N ILE A 106 8.06 7.09 16.85
CA ILE A 106 7.86 5.66 16.53
C ILE A 106 8.81 4.84 17.38
N VAL A 107 8.32 4.41 18.55
CA VAL A 107 9.07 3.53 19.44
C VAL A 107 8.88 2.08 19.02
N LYS A 108 9.98 1.35 18.81
CA LYS A 108 9.92 -0.12 18.75
C LYS A 108 9.76 -0.65 20.18
N PRO A 109 8.70 -1.42 20.49
CA PRO A 109 8.60 -2.12 21.78
C PRO A 109 9.68 -3.20 21.92
#